data_AF-A0A1V9YA45-F1
#
_entry.id   AF-A0A1V9YA45-F1
#
_cell.length_a   1.000
_cell.length_b   1.000
_cell.length_c   1.000
_cell.angle_alpha   90.00
_cell.angle_beta   90.00
_cell.angle_gamma   90.00
#
_symmetry.space_group_name_H-M   'P 1'
#
loop_
_entity.id
_entity.type
_entity.pdbx_description
1 polymer ?
#
loop_
_entity_poly.entity_id
_entity_poly.type
_entity_poly.pdbx_seq_one_letter_code
_entity_poly.pdbx_strand_id
1 'polypeptide(L)'
;MSQAYSVLQDKNVGAAKVACCPTMDIVAVLTTDHHLLVYRTVAWQRLLHVKSADLAAPMTAMTWRPDGLVLAVGHEDGKIALYDMESGTANAAMKLFEKVHAWHHTHAVTALQWTKYVSILIDRTDRFVWNPPLDASGEAGTTKYARVPALDGSRHLLVSGDAAGHVLLWAFGSVCLRRLRAHNGPVDQVFLLPDASALVVSAGRSIGSLELPDFVDQHGKIFVVAHHAREVQLLLRTVETALKQVATEWTNGTRIFEAKMRLLSSAYAKYSSFECPQAHMYTLLCTGLSFPALTNFFAQDLQEQSMQRIQKAFAHACHSMQTLIQEHLCVAATNVLFRLSELRGLSFDSTNASSPLLGGQTTAQISDLIAMVQCFILKLEQLSMALRETEMDFSLLFQWFSVMMAAHSSVRLKGPTKTNAADTKRLARFLLRATVSAKTFRDHRNLSEGPRNPAEGFEIEVTFGNPVAEMLRKCPWKVAPASAALLGTFGLEEAESDILVGDLFARIEKTWCAHLLANDNSQPAQLSAAPILPTDLGEFHTGMLDSTPLLATAVGSRITLCRLVRGSAAWEVARLDVAHDERLINFCLYTKEEQSQLSILLTNTVLGTWTR
;
A
#
# COMPACT_ATOMS: atom_id res chain seq x y z
N MET A 1 -45.54 25.60 28.54
CA MET A 1 -44.23 24.92 28.58
C MET A 1 -43.59 25.10 27.21
N SER A 2 -42.62 26.00 27.10
CA SER A 2 -41.83 26.17 25.87
C SER A 2 -41.16 24.83 25.55
N GLN A 3 -41.33 24.33 24.33
CA GLN A 3 -40.66 23.11 23.89
C GLN A 3 -39.14 23.30 24.06
N ALA A 4 -38.48 22.37 24.76
CA ALA A 4 -37.03 22.38 24.99
C ALA A 4 -36.20 22.16 23.72
N TYR A 5 -36.85 21.86 22.59
CA TYR A 5 -36.23 21.56 21.30
C TYR A 5 -37.04 22.17 20.17
N SER A 6 -36.37 22.62 19.11
CA SER A 6 -36.99 23.10 17.86
C SER A 6 -36.74 22.10 16.75
N VAL A 7 -37.80 21.67 16.06
CA VAL A 7 -37.67 20.82 14.87
C VAL A 7 -37.12 21.65 13.71
N LEU A 8 -35.93 21.31 13.23
CA LEU A 8 -35.33 21.98 12.08
C LEU A 8 -35.97 21.48 10.77
N GLN A 9 -36.06 20.15 10.60
CA GLN A 9 -36.58 19.53 9.39
C GLN A 9 -37.20 18.15 9.68
N ASP A 10 -38.19 17.78 8.88
CA ASP A 10 -38.86 16.47 8.92
C ASP A 10 -38.80 15.80 7.54
N LYS A 11 -38.21 14.60 7.49
CA LYS A 11 -37.93 13.83 6.27
C LYS A 11 -37.98 12.34 6.55
N ASN A 12 -38.71 11.62 5.71
CA ASN A 12 -38.81 10.16 5.79
C ASN A 12 -37.70 9.49 4.97
N VAL A 13 -36.84 8.72 5.63
CA VAL A 13 -35.78 7.91 5.01
C VAL A 13 -35.78 6.52 5.65
N GLY A 14 -35.77 5.46 4.84
CA GLY A 14 -35.62 4.08 5.32
C GLY A 14 -34.18 3.84 5.78
N ALA A 15 -33.89 4.10 7.06
CA ALA A 15 -32.56 4.00 7.64
C ALA A 15 -32.39 2.68 8.40
N ALA A 16 -31.32 1.94 8.07
CA ALA A 16 -30.85 0.79 8.84
C ALA A 16 -29.94 1.22 9.99
N LYS A 17 -29.04 2.19 9.77
CA LYS A 17 -28.18 2.79 10.80
C LYS A 17 -28.05 4.30 10.55
N VAL A 18 -27.93 5.08 11.62
CA VAL A 18 -27.73 6.54 11.59
C VAL A 18 -26.58 6.90 12.51
N ALA A 19 -25.66 7.76 12.05
CA ALA A 19 -24.55 8.26 12.84
C ALA A 19 -24.35 9.76 12.64
N CYS A 20 -24.40 10.52 13.73
CA CYS A 20 -24.10 11.96 13.73
C CYS A 20 -22.59 12.19 13.78
N CYS A 21 -22.10 13.17 13.03
CA CYS A 21 -20.71 13.60 13.12
C CYS A 21 -20.45 14.27 14.48
N PRO A 22 -19.34 13.98 15.17
CA PRO A 22 -19.06 14.53 16.50
C PRO A 22 -18.68 16.02 16.49
N THR A 23 -18.16 16.53 15.37
CA THR A 23 -17.59 17.89 15.28
C THR A 23 -18.34 18.82 14.33
N MET A 24 -19.00 18.28 13.30
CA MET A 24 -19.67 19.05 12.25
C MET A 24 -21.17 18.78 12.18
N ASP A 25 -21.92 19.70 11.56
CA ASP A 25 -23.37 19.65 11.34
C ASP A 25 -23.77 18.65 10.22
N ILE A 26 -23.31 17.40 10.34
CA ILE A 26 -23.43 16.37 9.32
C ILE A 26 -23.98 15.09 9.93
N VAL A 27 -24.89 14.42 9.22
CA VAL A 27 -25.42 13.11 9.59
C VAL A 27 -25.19 12.10 8.46
N ALA A 28 -24.69 10.92 8.82
CA ALA A 28 -24.59 9.77 7.93
C ALA A 28 -25.77 8.83 8.17
N VAL A 29 -26.39 8.38 7.07
CA VAL A 29 -27.52 7.45 7.05
C VAL A 29 -27.15 6.29 6.13
N LEU A 30 -27.22 5.08 6.67
CA LEU A 30 -27.14 3.84 5.90
C LEU A 30 -28.56 3.37 5.72
N THR A 31 -28.99 3.30 4.47
CA THR A 31 -30.34 2.88 4.13
C THR A 31 -30.51 1.36 4.22
N THR A 32 -31.77 0.90 4.29
CA THR A 32 -32.10 -0.53 4.18
C THR A 32 -31.65 -1.16 2.87
N ASP A 33 -31.48 -0.34 1.83
CA ASP A 33 -31.01 -0.75 0.50
C ASP A 33 -29.47 -0.68 0.39
N HIS A 34 -28.76 -0.58 1.53
CA HIS A 34 -27.30 -0.49 1.63
C HIS A 34 -26.66 0.71 0.92
N HIS A 35 -27.41 1.78 0.68
CA HIS A 35 -26.85 3.06 0.23
C HIS A 35 -26.35 3.89 1.40
N LEU A 36 -25.18 4.51 1.24
CA LEU A 36 -24.67 5.51 2.16
C LEU A 36 -25.06 6.91 1.69
N LEU A 37 -25.79 7.61 2.55
CA LEU A 37 -26.23 8.98 2.35
C LEU A 37 -25.66 9.85 3.46
N VAL A 38 -24.99 10.95 3.09
CA VAL A 38 -24.52 11.93 4.07
C VAL A 38 -25.22 13.26 3.81
N TYR A 39 -25.86 13.80 4.85
CA TYR A 39 -26.64 15.03 4.78
C TYR A 39 -26.07 16.09 5.72
N ARG A 40 -26.19 17.35 5.32
CA ARG A 40 -26.01 18.50 6.22
C ARG A 40 -27.29 18.72 7.02
N THR A 41 -27.19 18.79 8.34
CA THR A 41 -28.35 18.77 9.26
C THR A 41 -29.25 20.00 9.15
N VAL A 42 -28.69 21.18 8.87
CA VAL A 42 -29.47 22.44 8.82
C VAL A 42 -30.32 22.57 7.55
N ALA A 43 -29.81 22.14 6.40
CA ALA A 43 -30.45 22.35 5.09
C ALA A 43 -31.01 21.06 4.46
N TRP A 44 -30.77 19.89 5.07
CA TRP A 44 -30.93 18.56 4.44
C TRP A 44 -30.24 18.41 3.09
N GLN A 45 -29.18 19.18 2.86
CA GLN A 45 -28.45 19.09 1.61
C GLN A 45 -27.65 17.79 1.62
N ARG A 46 -27.82 16.98 0.57
CA ARG A 46 -27.06 15.74 0.39
C ARG A 46 -25.63 16.08 -0.05
N LEU A 47 -24.66 15.70 0.77
CA LEU A 47 -23.23 15.91 0.54
C LEU A 47 -22.60 14.72 -0.18
N LEU A 48 -22.93 13.49 0.25
CA LEU A 48 -22.40 12.25 -0.32
C LEU A 48 -23.55 11.29 -0.60
N HIS A 49 -23.43 10.55 -1.71
CA HIS A 49 -24.30 9.44 -2.04
C HIS A 49 -23.46 8.33 -2.68
N VAL A 50 -23.29 7.23 -1.95
CA VAL A 50 -22.65 6.03 -2.46
C VAL A 50 -23.73 4.98 -2.65
N LYS A 51 -23.91 4.54 -3.90
CA LYS A 51 -24.89 3.51 -4.23
C LYS A 51 -24.29 2.14 -4.01
N SER A 52 -25.13 1.17 -3.65
CA SER A 52 -24.68 -0.22 -3.45
C SER A 52 -24.24 -0.85 -4.77
N ALA A 53 -24.79 -0.42 -5.91
CA ALA A 53 -24.42 -0.94 -7.24
C ALA A 53 -22.99 -0.59 -7.67
N ASP A 54 -22.41 0.47 -7.10
CA ASP A 54 -21.03 0.89 -7.39
C ASP A 54 -20.00 0.13 -6.52
N LEU A 55 -20.50 -0.65 -5.55
CA LEU A 55 -19.71 -1.39 -4.57
C LEU A 55 -19.77 -2.90 -4.86
N ALA A 56 -18.69 -3.61 -4.53
CA ALA A 56 -18.64 -5.06 -4.69
C ALA A 56 -19.53 -5.81 -3.68
N ALA A 57 -19.79 -5.21 -2.52
CA ALA A 57 -20.56 -5.81 -1.44
C ALA A 57 -21.32 -4.76 -0.61
N PRO A 58 -22.45 -5.16 0.01
CA PRO A 58 -23.29 -4.25 0.78
C PRO A 58 -22.59 -3.78 2.06
N MET A 59 -23.02 -2.60 2.52
CA MET A 59 -22.50 -1.92 3.70
C MET A 59 -23.31 -2.35 4.94
N THR A 60 -22.62 -2.68 6.02
CA THR A 60 -23.19 -3.34 7.22
C THR A 60 -22.99 -2.53 8.51
N ALA A 61 -21.89 -1.77 8.60
CA ALA A 61 -21.55 -0.97 9.77
C ALA A 61 -20.95 0.38 9.36
N MET A 62 -21.11 1.40 10.20
CA MET A 62 -20.48 2.71 10.00
C MET A 62 -20.00 3.31 11.31
N THR A 63 -18.95 4.12 11.28
CA THR A 63 -18.53 4.94 12.44
C THR A 63 -17.74 6.17 11.99
N TRP A 64 -17.96 7.30 12.66
CA TRP A 64 -17.24 8.54 12.39
C TRP A 64 -15.88 8.52 13.10
N ARG A 65 -14.85 9.04 12.43
CA ARG A 65 -13.60 9.39 13.10
C ARG A 65 -13.89 10.53 14.11
N PRO A 66 -13.22 10.56 15.28
CA PRO A 66 -13.47 11.60 16.29
C PRO A 66 -13.19 13.04 15.84
N ASP A 67 -12.45 13.25 14.75
CA ASP A 67 -12.24 14.56 14.13
C ASP A 67 -13.40 15.00 13.23
N GLY A 68 -14.26 14.06 12.82
CA GLY A 68 -15.38 14.26 11.90
C GLY A 68 -15.01 14.35 10.42
N LEU A 69 -13.72 14.25 10.07
CA LEU A 69 -13.24 14.40 8.70
C LEU A 69 -13.39 13.11 7.89
N VAL A 70 -13.30 11.96 8.55
CA VAL A 70 -13.31 10.65 7.90
C VAL A 70 -14.46 9.79 8.44
N LEU A 71 -15.16 9.10 7.54
CA LEU A 71 -16.20 8.13 7.85
C LEU A 71 -15.74 6.72 7.48
N ALA A 72 -15.69 5.82 8.47
CA ALA A 72 -15.39 4.41 8.24
C ALA A 72 -16.67 3.60 8.00
N VAL A 73 -16.63 2.71 7.02
CA VAL A 73 -17.74 1.82 6.67
C VAL A 73 -17.24 0.39 6.51
N GLY A 74 -17.91 -0.56 7.15
CA GLY A 74 -17.68 -1.99 7.00
C GLY A 74 -18.58 -2.59 5.93
N HIS A 75 -18.03 -3.54 5.18
CA HIS A 75 -18.72 -4.29 4.14
C HIS A 75 -18.93 -5.76 4.56
N GLU A 76 -19.86 -6.43 3.88
CA GLU A 76 -20.12 -7.87 4.05
C GLU A 76 -18.91 -8.74 3.62
N ASP A 77 -18.11 -8.28 2.67
CA ASP A 77 -16.85 -8.94 2.25
C ASP A 77 -15.74 -8.89 3.32
N GLY A 78 -16.02 -8.34 4.50
CA GLY A 78 -15.03 -8.17 5.57
C GLY A 78 -14.03 -7.04 5.34
N LYS A 79 -14.21 -6.28 4.26
CA LYS A 79 -13.43 -5.07 3.96
C LYS A 79 -14.01 -3.86 4.71
N ILE A 80 -13.12 -2.93 5.04
CA ILE A 80 -13.49 -1.62 5.57
C ILE A 80 -13.11 -0.57 4.51
N ALA A 81 -13.93 0.45 4.33
CA ALA A 81 -13.66 1.59 3.46
C ALA A 81 -13.66 2.88 4.28
N LEU A 82 -12.73 3.79 4.00
CA LEU A 82 -12.66 5.11 4.64
C LEU A 82 -13.07 6.17 3.62
N TYR A 83 -14.07 6.97 3.93
CA TYR A 83 -14.52 8.08 3.09
C TYR A 83 -14.01 9.39 3.69
N ASP A 84 -13.26 10.15 2.91
CA ASP A 84 -12.85 11.51 3.28
C ASP A 84 -13.95 12.49 2.89
N MET A 85 -14.39 13.30 3.85
CA MET A 85 -15.47 14.26 3.67
C MET A 85 -15.00 15.59 3.03
N GLU A 86 -13.70 15.89 3.05
CA GLU A 86 -13.17 17.13 2.46
C GLU A 86 -13.02 17.03 0.94
N SER A 87 -12.60 15.87 0.44
CA SER A 87 -12.26 15.65 -0.97
C SER A 87 -13.46 15.70 -1.95
N GLY A 88 -14.70 15.83 -1.45
CA GLY A 88 -15.89 16.23 -2.21
C GLY A 88 -16.30 15.35 -3.41
N THR A 89 -15.58 14.28 -3.68
CA THR A 89 -15.81 13.39 -4.82
C THR A 89 -16.30 12.04 -4.32
N ALA A 90 -17.44 11.58 -4.84
CA ALA A 90 -18.01 10.27 -4.50
C ALA A 90 -17.08 9.08 -4.83
N ASN A 91 -16.01 9.33 -5.62
CA ASN A 91 -14.98 8.37 -5.97
C ASN A 91 -13.72 8.45 -5.07
N ALA A 92 -13.61 9.45 -4.19
CA ALA A 92 -12.57 9.53 -3.17
C ALA A 92 -12.98 8.78 -1.90
N ALA A 93 -13.50 7.57 -2.06
CA ALA A 93 -13.23 6.57 -1.04
C ALA A 93 -11.70 6.47 -0.99
N MET A 94 -11.09 6.85 0.13
CA MET A 94 -9.78 6.33 0.46
C MET A 94 -9.98 4.82 0.55
N LYS A 95 -9.76 4.14 -0.59
CA LYS A 95 -9.62 2.69 -0.62
C LYS A 95 -8.52 2.40 0.37
N LEU A 96 -8.93 1.89 1.52
CA LEU A 96 -8.07 1.29 2.52
C LEU A 96 -7.05 0.46 1.75
N PHE A 97 -5.79 0.88 1.87
CA PHE A 97 -4.61 0.42 1.14
C PHE A 97 -4.85 -0.90 0.40
N GLU A 98 -5.27 -0.82 -0.87
CA GLU A 98 -5.83 -1.94 -1.64
C GLU A 98 -4.83 -3.12 -1.84
N LYS A 99 -3.58 -2.96 -1.37
CA LYS A 99 -2.55 -3.97 -1.48
C LYS A 99 -1.81 -4.35 -0.20
N VAL A 100 -1.79 -3.55 0.87
CA VAL A 100 -1.05 -3.98 2.09
C VAL A 100 -1.65 -3.39 3.37
N HIS A 101 -1.60 -4.21 4.43
CA HIS A 101 -2.54 -4.33 5.55
C HIS A 101 -3.80 -5.13 5.19
N ALA A 102 -3.62 -6.16 4.36
CA ALA A 102 -4.62 -7.14 3.93
C ALA A 102 -5.18 -8.04 5.06
N TRP A 103 -5.31 -7.50 6.26
CA TRP A 103 -6.14 -8.08 7.30
C TRP A 103 -7.58 -7.66 7.04
N HIS A 104 -8.21 -8.36 6.12
CA HIS A 104 -9.65 -8.26 5.97
C HIS A 104 -10.26 -9.22 6.98
N HIS A 105 -11.43 -8.86 7.50
CA HIS A 105 -12.24 -9.88 8.15
C HIS A 105 -12.55 -10.96 7.11
N THR A 106 -12.54 -12.23 7.52
CA THR A 106 -12.96 -13.32 6.63
C THR A 106 -14.48 -13.40 6.49
N HIS A 107 -15.19 -12.70 7.38
CA HIS A 107 -16.64 -12.62 7.45
C HIS A 107 -17.10 -11.17 7.49
N ALA A 108 -18.41 -10.96 7.37
CA ALA A 108 -19.03 -9.64 7.38
C ALA A 108 -18.68 -8.82 8.63
N VAL A 109 -18.35 -7.54 8.42
CA VAL A 109 -18.11 -6.59 9.51
C VAL A 109 -19.44 -6.20 10.13
N THR A 110 -19.68 -6.54 11.39
CA THR A 110 -20.98 -6.31 12.07
C THR A 110 -20.95 -5.07 12.95
N ALA A 111 -19.79 -4.79 13.57
CA ALA A 111 -19.61 -3.69 14.51
C ALA A 111 -18.36 -2.86 14.18
N LEU A 112 -18.47 -1.54 14.31
CA LEU A 112 -17.35 -0.60 14.15
C LEU A 112 -17.42 0.49 15.21
N GLN A 113 -16.26 0.85 15.76
CA GLN A 113 -16.14 1.98 16.67
C GLN A 113 -14.79 2.68 16.52
N TRP A 114 -14.80 4.01 16.42
CA TRP A 114 -13.60 4.82 16.37
C TRP A 114 -13.44 5.64 17.65
N THR A 115 -12.31 5.50 18.33
CA THR A 115 -12.00 6.25 19.55
C THR A 115 -10.73 7.06 19.40
N LYS A 116 -10.71 8.24 20.04
CA LYS A 116 -9.52 9.08 20.15
C LYS A 116 -8.71 8.60 21.33
N TYR A 117 -7.42 8.46 21.11
CA TYR A 117 -6.47 8.06 22.13
C TYR A 117 -5.58 9.25 22.50
N VAL A 118 -5.43 9.53 23.79
CA VAL A 118 -4.57 10.62 24.26
C VAL A 118 -3.26 10.02 24.76
N SER A 119 -2.14 10.41 24.14
CA SER A 119 -0.81 10.03 24.62
C SER A 119 0.19 11.14 24.33
N ILE A 120 1.22 11.21 25.17
CA ILE A 120 2.16 12.35 25.26
C ILE A 120 3.45 12.10 24.43
N LEU A 121 3.67 10.89 23.92
CA LEU A 121 4.93 10.52 23.23
C LEU A 121 5.08 11.14 21.83
N ILE A 122 5.94 12.13 21.65
CA ILE A 122 6.13 12.80 20.35
C ILE A 122 7.13 12.00 19.51
N ASP A 123 6.73 11.62 18.29
CA ASP A 123 7.66 11.11 17.27
C ASP A 123 8.51 12.29 16.75
N ARG A 124 9.84 12.13 16.71
CA ARG A 124 10.79 13.17 16.29
C ARG A 124 11.27 13.00 14.85
N THR A 125 10.78 11.99 14.16
CA THR A 125 11.37 11.55 12.90
C THR A 125 11.08 12.46 11.70
N ASP A 126 9.98 13.20 11.78
CA ASP A 126 9.62 14.31 10.91
C ASP A 126 10.68 15.44 10.87
N ARG A 127 11.61 15.46 11.84
CA ARG A 127 12.74 16.40 11.90
C ARG A 127 13.96 15.93 11.13
N PHE A 128 14.10 14.63 10.88
CA PHE A 128 15.34 14.04 10.38
C PHE A 128 15.24 13.45 8.97
N VAL A 129 14.03 13.22 8.45
CA VAL A 129 13.81 12.52 7.16
C VAL A 129 12.80 13.26 6.28
N TRP A 130 13.03 13.20 4.97
CA TRP A 130 12.14 13.72 3.91
C TRP A 130 11.66 12.57 3.03
N ASN A 131 10.38 12.58 2.64
CA ASN A 131 9.79 11.61 1.73
C ASN A 131 10.11 11.95 0.26
N PRO A 132 10.17 10.93 -0.64
CA PRO A 132 10.30 11.17 -2.07
C PRO A 132 9.12 12.02 -2.60
N PRO A 133 9.28 12.74 -3.71
CA PRO A 133 8.19 13.51 -4.31
C PRO A 133 7.00 12.60 -4.65
N LEU A 134 5.79 13.04 -4.29
CA LEU A 134 4.55 12.26 -4.40
C LEU A 134 4.06 12.08 -5.85
N ASP A 135 4.44 12.96 -6.77
CA ASP A 135 3.98 12.94 -8.16
C ASP A 135 5.11 13.17 -9.17
N ALA A 136 5.20 12.28 -10.17
CA ALA A 136 5.97 12.52 -11.40
C ALA A 136 5.18 13.38 -12.42
N SER A 137 3.90 13.63 -12.17
CA SER A 137 3.01 14.44 -13.01
C SER A 137 2.86 15.86 -12.46
N GLY A 138 3.83 16.70 -12.81
CA GLY A 138 3.74 18.16 -12.93
C GLY A 138 2.64 18.91 -12.18
N GLU A 139 2.84 19.16 -10.89
CA GLU A 139 2.47 20.45 -10.31
C GLU A 139 3.68 21.07 -9.61
N ALA A 140 4.15 22.18 -10.19
CA ALA A 140 5.25 22.97 -9.68
C ALA A 140 4.79 23.75 -8.44
N GLY A 141 4.83 23.09 -7.27
CA GLY A 141 4.42 23.63 -5.97
C GLY A 141 5.46 23.44 -4.86
N THR A 142 6.48 24.30 -4.85
CA THR A 142 7.32 24.73 -3.69
C THR A 142 8.21 23.77 -2.87
N THR A 143 8.17 22.44 -2.96
CA THR A 143 9.31 21.61 -2.45
C THR A 143 9.45 20.30 -3.22
N LYS A 144 10.64 20.07 -3.82
CA LYS A 144 10.98 18.85 -4.58
C LYS A 144 10.91 17.55 -3.75
N TYR A 145 10.93 17.67 -2.42
CA TYR A 145 10.78 16.57 -1.47
C TYR A 145 9.64 16.90 -0.51
N ALA A 146 8.74 15.95 -0.28
CA ALA A 146 7.68 16.11 0.71
C ALA A 146 8.25 15.89 2.11
N ARG A 147 7.84 16.70 3.10
CA ARG A 147 8.17 16.39 4.50
C ARG A 147 7.51 15.07 4.86
N VAL A 148 8.21 14.22 5.62
CA VAL A 148 7.54 13.08 6.27
C VAL A 148 6.34 13.64 7.03
N PRO A 149 5.12 13.13 6.81
CA PRO A 149 3.97 13.58 7.56
C PRO A 149 4.26 13.32 9.03
N ALA A 150 4.31 14.37 9.84
CA ALA A 150 4.42 14.23 11.28
C ALA A 150 3.27 13.33 11.77
N LEU A 151 3.51 12.56 12.83
CA LEU A 151 2.47 11.80 13.51
C LEU A 151 1.27 12.74 13.71
N ASP A 152 0.15 12.42 13.04
CA ASP A 152 -1.07 13.21 13.15
C ASP A 152 -1.34 13.38 14.65
N GLY A 153 -1.46 14.63 15.11
CA GLY A 153 -1.64 14.95 16.54
C GLY A 153 -2.87 14.28 17.14
N SER A 154 -3.69 13.67 16.29
CA SER A 154 -4.86 12.90 16.61
C SER A 154 -4.55 11.38 16.49
N ARG A 155 -4.09 10.79 17.60
CA ARG A 155 -3.96 9.33 17.72
C ARG A 155 -5.36 8.75 17.84
N HIS A 156 -5.73 7.83 16.97
CA HIS A 156 -7.04 7.19 17.00
C HIS A 156 -6.92 5.70 16.80
N LEU A 157 -7.85 4.97 17.41
CA LEU A 157 -8.01 3.53 17.27
C LEU A 157 -9.38 3.26 16.66
N LEU A 158 -9.40 2.48 15.58
CA LEU A 158 -10.61 1.94 15.00
C LEU A 158 -10.72 0.47 15.43
N VAL A 159 -11.85 0.08 15.98
CA VAL A 159 -12.13 -1.31 16.33
C VAL A 159 -13.20 -1.84 15.41
N SER A 160 -13.00 -3.06 14.92
CA SER A 160 -13.92 -3.73 14.01
C SER A 160 -14.18 -5.16 14.47
N GLY A 161 -15.45 -5.54 14.54
CA GLY A 161 -15.90 -6.89 14.86
C GLY A 161 -16.54 -7.57 13.67
N ASP A 162 -16.34 -8.88 13.54
CA ASP A 162 -16.97 -9.71 12.50
C ASP A 162 -18.11 -10.60 13.02
N ALA A 163 -18.81 -11.22 12.08
CA ALA A 163 -19.85 -12.20 12.35
C ALA A 163 -19.34 -13.52 12.96
N ALA A 164 -18.04 -13.80 12.93
CA ALA A 164 -17.43 -15.01 13.47
C ALA A 164 -16.89 -14.85 14.90
N GLY A 165 -16.91 -13.63 15.45
CA GLY A 165 -16.41 -13.34 16.80
C GLY A 165 -14.96 -12.84 16.85
N HIS A 166 -14.35 -12.55 15.71
CA HIS A 166 -13.06 -11.88 15.64
C HIS A 166 -13.20 -10.36 15.76
N VAL A 167 -12.28 -9.77 16.51
CA VAL A 167 -12.14 -8.32 16.64
C VAL A 167 -10.75 -7.92 16.20
N LEU A 168 -10.66 -6.94 15.31
CA LEU A 168 -9.43 -6.32 14.85
C LEU A 168 -9.34 -4.89 15.39
N LEU A 169 -8.17 -4.56 15.96
CA LEU A 169 -7.80 -3.23 16.43
C LEU A 169 -6.90 -2.55 15.39
N TRP A 170 -7.26 -1.36 14.95
CA TRP A 170 -6.60 -0.60 13.90
C TRP A 170 -6.06 0.73 14.43
N ALA A 171 -4.76 0.96 14.35
CA ALA A 171 -4.16 2.28 14.54
C ALA A 171 -4.33 3.15 13.30
N PHE A 172 -4.70 4.41 13.51
CA PHE A 172 -4.95 5.41 12.45
C PHE A 172 -5.98 4.97 11.39
N GLY A 173 -6.78 3.94 11.69
CA GLY A 173 -7.70 3.33 10.73
C GLY A 173 -7.05 2.51 9.62
N SER A 174 -5.72 2.33 9.62
CA SER A 174 -4.99 1.66 8.53
C SER A 174 -4.10 0.51 8.97
N VAL A 175 -3.51 0.58 10.16
CA VAL A 175 -2.54 -0.43 10.63
C VAL A 175 -3.20 -1.36 11.64
N CYS A 176 -3.37 -2.63 11.30
CA CYS A 176 -3.89 -3.63 12.24
C CYS A 176 -2.84 -3.90 13.34
N LEU A 177 -3.18 -3.58 14.58
CA LEU A 177 -2.34 -3.81 15.76
C LEU A 177 -2.51 -5.21 16.32
N ARG A 178 -3.75 -5.69 16.40
CA ARG A 178 -4.06 -6.95 17.09
C ARG A 178 -5.32 -7.59 16.53
N ARG A 179 -5.25 -8.92 16.43
CA ARG A 179 -6.40 -9.79 16.20
C ARG A 179 -6.77 -10.50 17.49
N LEU A 180 -8.04 -10.41 17.86
CA LEU A 180 -8.60 -11.00 19.06
C LEU A 180 -9.75 -11.91 18.64
N ARG A 181 -9.84 -13.09 19.25
CA ARG A 181 -11.04 -13.93 19.14
C ARG A 181 -11.81 -13.75 20.44
N ALA A 182 -12.82 -12.88 20.40
CA ALA A 182 -13.62 -12.55 21.58
C ALA A 182 -14.68 -13.63 21.82
N HIS A 183 -15.39 -14.06 20.77
CA HIS A 183 -16.51 -15.00 20.88
C HIS A 183 -16.54 -16.04 19.74
N ASN A 184 -17.46 -17.00 19.84
CA ASN A 184 -17.77 -17.99 18.81
C ASN A 184 -19.08 -17.68 18.06
N GLY A 185 -19.52 -16.42 18.08
CA GLY A 185 -20.74 -15.93 17.45
C GLY A 185 -20.59 -14.47 17.01
N PRO A 186 -21.61 -13.89 16.35
CA PRO A 186 -21.52 -12.56 15.78
C PRO A 186 -21.34 -11.50 16.85
N VAL A 187 -20.45 -10.54 16.56
CA VAL A 187 -20.24 -9.37 17.41
C VAL A 187 -21.26 -8.31 17.07
N ASP A 188 -22.17 -7.98 17.98
CA ASP A 188 -23.24 -7.01 17.69
C ASP A 188 -22.76 -5.56 17.84
N GLN A 189 -22.05 -5.29 18.94
CA GLN A 189 -21.47 -3.99 19.26
C GLN A 189 -20.13 -4.14 19.99
N VAL A 190 -19.23 -3.18 19.76
CA VAL A 190 -17.88 -3.14 20.33
C VAL A 190 -17.64 -1.77 20.94
N PHE A 191 -17.08 -1.76 22.15
CA PHE A 191 -16.69 -0.55 22.85
C PHE A 191 -15.26 -0.64 23.43
N LEU A 192 -14.35 0.19 22.92
CA LEU A 192 -13.02 0.40 23.49
C LEU A 192 -13.08 1.56 24.50
N LEU A 193 -12.54 1.32 25.69
CA LEU A 193 -12.40 2.37 26.69
C LEU A 193 -11.48 3.49 26.19
N PRO A 194 -11.73 4.77 26.55
CA PRO A 194 -10.85 5.88 26.16
C PRO A 194 -9.38 5.69 26.57
N ASP A 195 -9.16 5.01 27.70
CA ASP A 195 -7.82 4.71 28.24
C ASP A 195 -7.17 3.47 27.57
N ALA A 196 -7.91 2.79 26.68
CA ALA A 196 -7.58 1.50 26.04
C ALA A 196 -7.19 0.36 27.00
N SER A 197 -7.65 0.44 28.26
CA SER A 197 -7.38 -0.59 29.28
C SER A 197 -8.19 -1.87 29.07
N ALA A 198 -9.41 -1.76 28.55
CA ALA A 198 -10.25 -2.90 28.23
C ALA A 198 -11.12 -2.64 26.99
N LEU A 199 -11.52 -3.74 26.36
CA LEU A 199 -12.44 -3.81 25.24
C LEU A 199 -13.71 -4.54 25.69
N VAL A 200 -14.86 -3.88 25.59
CA VAL A 200 -16.17 -4.49 25.86
C VAL A 200 -16.77 -4.95 24.54
N VAL A 201 -17.18 -6.22 24.48
CA VAL A 201 -17.77 -6.83 23.29
C VAL A 201 -19.12 -7.41 23.69
N SER A 202 -20.14 -7.13 22.87
CA SER A 202 -21.42 -7.86 22.95
C SER A 202 -21.48 -8.91 21.85
N ALA A 203 -21.92 -10.10 22.24
CA ALA A 203 -22.24 -11.17 21.31
C ALA A 203 -23.55 -11.82 21.76
N GLY A 204 -24.63 -11.59 21.01
CA GLY A 204 -25.96 -12.10 21.31
C GLY A 204 -26.46 -11.66 22.68
N ARG A 205 -26.65 -12.61 23.61
CA ARG A 205 -27.19 -12.36 24.96
C ARG A 205 -26.13 -12.09 26.03
N SER A 206 -24.85 -12.05 25.67
CA SER A 206 -23.75 -11.89 26.63
C SER A 206 -22.88 -10.69 26.31
N ILE A 207 -22.53 -9.94 27.37
CA ILE A 207 -21.52 -8.88 27.31
C ILE A 207 -20.28 -9.36 28.05
N GLY A 208 -19.15 -9.32 27.35
CA GLY A 208 -17.83 -9.68 27.86
C GLY A 208 -16.88 -8.49 27.85
N SER A 209 -15.98 -8.42 28.83
CA SER A 209 -14.84 -7.49 28.81
C SER A 209 -13.54 -8.25 28.61
N LEU A 210 -12.72 -7.76 27.68
CA LEU A 210 -11.39 -8.27 27.41
C LEU A 210 -10.37 -7.22 27.83
N GLU A 211 -9.50 -7.56 28.78
CA GLU A 211 -8.43 -6.67 29.23
C GLU A 211 -7.30 -6.58 28.21
N LEU A 212 -6.75 -5.38 28.06
CA LEU A 212 -5.64 -5.07 27.15
C LEU A 212 -4.45 -4.50 27.96
N PRO A 213 -3.84 -5.29 28.87
CA PRO A 213 -2.77 -4.80 29.74
C PRO A 213 -1.56 -4.26 28.96
N ASP A 214 -1.23 -4.89 27.82
CA ASP A 214 -0.14 -4.47 26.94
C ASP A 214 -0.27 -3.02 26.44
N PHE A 215 -1.52 -2.55 26.24
CA PHE A 215 -1.79 -1.20 25.74
C PHE A 215 -1.60 -0.13 26.82
N VAL A 216 -1.70 -0.52 28.10
CA VAL A 216 -1.50 0.37 29.26
C VAL A 216 -0.01 0.54 29.55
N ASP A 217 0.76 -0.55 29.51
CA ASP A 217 2.19 -0.48 29.85
C ASP A 217 3.05 0.19 28.76
N GLN A 218 2.58 0.16 27.50
CA GLN A 218 3.35 0.61 26.34
C GLN A 218 2.80 1.90 25.70
N HIS A 219 2.10 2.71 26.51
CA HIS A 219 1.47 3.97 26.11
C HIS A 219 2.36 4.83 25.19
N GLY A 220 1.93 4.97 23.93
CA GLY A 220 2.57 5.80 22.91
C GLY A 220 3.53 5.06 21.98
N LYS A 221 4.28 4.04 22.45
CA LYS A 221 5.21 3.26 21.60
C LYS A 221 4.47 2.54 20.46
N ILE A 222 3.27 2.03 20.74
CA ILE A 222 2.41 1.37 19.75
C ILE A 222 2.08 2.30 18.57
N PHE A 223 1.80 3.58 18.84
CA PHE A 223 1.48 4.54 17.79
C PHE A 223 2.70 4.92 16.95
N VAL A 224 3.88 4.97 17.56
CA VAL A 224 5.15 5.19 16.84
C VAL A 224 5.45 3.99 15.93
N VAL A 225 5.34 2.77 16.44
CA VAL A 225 5.49 1.53 15.64
C VAL A 225 4.47 1.49 14.50
N ALA A 226 3.21 1.79 14.78
CA ALA A 226 2.17 1.83 13.75
C ALA A 226 2.42 2.91 12.70
N HIS A 227 2.93 4.09 13.10
CA HIS A 227 3.30 5.14 12.17
C HIS A 227 4.45 4.71 11.25
N HIS A 228 5.53 4.15 11.81
CA HIS A 228 6.62 3.61 11.00
C HIS A 228 6.13 2.50 10.05
N ALA A 229 5.26 1.60 10.50
CA ALA A 229 4.70 0.55 9.65
C ALA A 229 3.86 1.13 8.50
N ARG A 230 3.02 2.14 8.78
CA ARG A 230 2.23 2.85 7.76
C ARG A 230 3.14 3.54 6.73
N GLU A 231 4.17 4.24 7.18
CA GLU A 231 5.09 4.96 6.31
C GLU A 231 5.95 4.02 5.46
N VAL A 232 6.50 2.95 6.04
CA VAL A 232 7.21 1.91 5.27
C VAL A 232 6.31 1.36 4.17
N GLN A 233 5.04 1.12 4.48
CA GLN A 233 4.11 0.63 3.49
C GLN A 233 3.84 1.61 2.36
N LEU A 234 3.66 2.90 2.70
CA LEU A 234 3.50 3.95 1.69
C LEU A 234 4.73 4.00 0.78
N LEU A 235 5.93 3.98 1.36
CA LEU A 235 7.19 4.03 0.63
C LEU A 235 7.39 2.80 -0.28
N LEU A 236 7.07 1.59 0.19
CA LEU A 236 7.12 0.38 -0.65
C LEU A 236 6.17 0.48 -1.85
N ARG A 237 4.96 1.05 -1.68
CA ARG A 237 4.05 1.31 -2.81
C ARG A 237 4.63 2.33 -3.80
N THR A 238 5.29 3.38 -3.30
CA THR A 238 6.01 4.34 -4.15
C THR A 238 7.13 3.63 -4.93
N VAL A 239 7.86 2.70 -4.31
CA VAL A 239 8.86 1.88 -5.01
C VAL A 239 8.21 1.00 -6.08
N GLU A 240 7.11 0.31 -5.79
CA GLU A 240 6.40 -0.54 -6.76
C GLU A 240 5.95 0.27 -7.99
N THR A 241 5.37 1.44 -7.77
CA THR A 241 4.87 2.32 -8.84
C THR A 241 6.01 2.93 -9.65
N ALA A 242 7.08 3.40 -9.01
CA ALA A 242 8.26 3.91 -9.69
C ALA A 242 9.00 2.82 -10.49
N LEU A 243 9.11 1.59 -9.98
CA LEU A 243 9.70 0.47 -10.73
C LEU A 243 8.88 0.14 -11.99
N LYS A 244 7.54 0.18 -11.91
CA LYS A 244 6.68 0.03 -13.09
C LYS A 244 6.90 1.16 -14.09
N GLN A 245 7.00 2.40 -13.62
CA GLN A 245 7.28 3.56 -14.47
C GLN A 245 8.64 3.44 -15.18
N VAL A 246 9.69 3.02 -14.47
CA VAL A 246 11.02 2.76 -15.07
C VAL A 246 10.93 1.71 -16.17
N ALA A 247 10.18 0.62 -15.95
CA ALA A 247 9.99 -0.42 -16.95
C ALA A 247 9.20 0.09 -18.17
N THR A 248 8.18 0.94 -17.97
CA THR A 248 7.41 1.53 -19.07
C THR A 248 8.23 2.53 -19.87
N GLU A 249 9.00 3.40 -19.21
CA GLU A 249 9.86 4.38 -19.88
C GLU A 249 10.94 3.71 -20.71
N TRP A 250 11.55 2.62 -20.20
CA TRP A 250 12.48 1.81 -21.00
C TRP A 250 11.82 1.27 -22.27
N THR A 251 10.62 0.67 -22.15
CA THR A 251 9.92 0.15 -23.32
C THR A 251 9.54 1.24 -24.32
N ASN A 252 9.16 2.43 -23.85
CA ASN A 252 8.85 3.56 -24.71
C ASN A 252 10.11 4.06 -25.46
N GLY A 253 11.25 4.13 -24.77
CA GLY A 253 12.54 4.53 -25.32
C GLY A 253 13.08 3.57 -26.38
N THR A 254 12.96 2.25 -26.17
CA THR A 254 13.50 1.24 -27.11
C THR A 254 12.55 0.87 -28.24
N ARG A 255 11.23 1.11 -28.10
CA ARG A 255 10.19 0.64 -29.04
C ARG A 255 10.50 0.92 -30.52
N ILE A 256 10.89 2.15 -30.85
CA ILE A 256 11.13 2.56 -32.24
C ILE A 256 12.38 1.86 -32.79
N PHE A 257 13.44 1.80 -31.99
CA PHE A 257 14.68 1.13 -32.35
C PHE A 257 14.45 -0.36 -32.59
N GLU A 258 13.80 -1.05 -31.66
CA GLU A 258 13.52 -2.48 -31.79
C GLU A 258 12.64 -2.77 -33.01
N ALA A 259 11.64 -1.94 -33.29
CA ALA A 259 10.79 -2.08 -34.47
C ALA A 259 11.60 -1.98 -35.78
N LYS A 260 12.58 -1.08 -35.85
CA LYS A 260 13.48 -0.97 -37.00
C LYS A 260 14.43 -2.15 -37.10
N MET A 261 15.01 -2.59 -35.99
CA MET A 261 15.89 -3.76 -35.97
C MET A 261 15.18 -5.04 -36.40
N ARG A 262 13.87 -5.19 -36.12
CA ARG A 262 13.08 -6.33 -36.62
C ARG A 262 12.94 -6.37 -38.14
N LEU A 263 13.08 -5.26 -38.87
CA LEU A 263 13.00 -5.26 -40.35
C LEU A 263 14.12 -6.10 -40.99
N LEU A 264 15.29 -6.13 -40.34
CA LEU A 264 16.44 -6.95 -40.76
C LEU A 264 16.13 -8.45 -40.77
N SER A 265 15.11 -8.90 -40.01
CA SER A 265 14.68 -10.30 -39.97
C SER A 265 14.31 -10.80 -41.36
N SER A 266 13.42 -10.05 -42.02
CA SER A 266 12.94 -10.38 -43.37
C SER A 266 14.05 -10.26 -44.42
N ALA A 267 14.96 -9.30 -44.25
CA ALA A 267 16.09 -9.11 -45.16
C ALA A 267 17.09 -10.27 -45.06
N TYR A 268 17.46 -10.69 -43.84
CA TYR A 268 18.40 -11.79 -43.63
C TYR A 268 17.84 -13.15 -44.05
N ALA A 269 16.52 -13.37 -43.88
CA ALA A 269 15.86 -14.56 -44.37
C ALA A 269 15.97 -14.71 -45.90
N LYS A 270 15.82 -13.61 -46.66
CA LYS A 270 15.96 -13.59 -48.14
C LYS A 270 17.35 -14.01 -48.62
N TYR A 271 18.40 -13.66 -47.87
CA TYR A 271 19.78 -14.01 -48.21
C TYR A 271 20.24 -15.35 -47.59
N SER A 272 19.36 -16.05 -46.85
CA SER A 272 19.66 -17.32 -46.18
C SER A 272 20.96 -17.32 -45.36
N SER A 273 21.25 -16.19 -44.71
CA SER A 273 22.49 -16.03 -43.94
C SER A 273 22.42 -16.78 -42.60
N PHE A 274 23.50 -17.48 -42.28
CA PHE A 274 23.69 -18.15 -40.98
C PHE A 274 24.33 -17.25 -39.92
N GLU A 275 24.74 -16.02 -40.23
CA GLU A 275 25.37 -15.10 -39.28
C GLU A 275 24.38 -14.05 -38.76
N CYS A 276 24.65 -13.51 -37.57
CA CYS A 276 23.77 -12.53 -36.93
C CYS A 276 24.02 -11.09 -37.45
N PRO A 277 22.98 -10.24 -37.54
CA PRO A 277 23.15 -8.86 -37.99
C PRO A 277 24.18 -8.07 -37.20
N GLN A 278 24.26 -8.31 -35.89
CA GLN A 278 25.22 -7.72 -34.98
C GLN A 278 26.66 -8.08 -35.37
N ALA A 279 26.91 -9.32 -35.83
CA ALA A 279 28.22 -9.75 -36.31
C ALA A 279 28.61 -9.09 -37.62
N HIS A 280 27.67 -8.97 -38.55
CA HIS A 280 27.93 -8.22 -39.78
C HIS A 280 28.13 -6.71 -39.52
N MET A 281 27.44 -6.13 -38.53
CA MET A 281 27.70 -4.75 -38.08
C MET A 281 29.10 -4.59 -37.50
N TYR A 282 29.56 -5.55 -36.70
CA TYR A 282 30.93 -5.57 -36.18
C TYR A 282 31.97 -5.68 -37.31
N THR A 283 31.77 -6.59 -38.27
CA THR A 283 32.65 -6.73 -39.43
C THR A 283 32.67 -5.46 -40.28
N LEU A 284 31.51 -4.81 -40.47
CA LEU A 284 31.42 -3.53 -41.18
C LEU A 284 32.24 -2.44 -40.48
N LEU A 285 32.17 -2.36 -39.15
CA LEU A 285 32.97 -1.39 -38.39
C LEU A 285 34.48 -1.65 -38.53
N CYS A 286 34.91 -2.92 -38.51
CA CYS A 286 36.33 -3.27 -38.57
C CYS A 286 36.93 -3.21 -39.97
N THR A 287 36.16 -3.59 -41.00
CA THR A 287 36.68 -3.82 -42.36
C THR A 287 36.15 -2.84 -43.40
N GLY A 288 35.08 -2.09 -43.09
CA GLY A 288 34.36 -1.26 -44.05
C GLY A 288 33.50 -2.04 -45.05
N LEU A 289 33.51 -3.38 -45.00
CA LEU A 289 32.74 -4.23 -45.91
C LEU A 289 31.32 -4.42 -45.37
N SER A 290 30.32 -3.98 -46.13
CA SER A 290 28.90 -4.15 -45.77
C SER A 290 28.30 -5.39 -46.41
N PHE A 291 27.54 -6.15 -45.63
CA PHE A 291 26.72 -7.23 -46.15
C PHE A 291 25.51 -6.64 -46.90
N PRO A 292 25.10 -7.15 -48.08
CA PRO A 292 24.07 -6.51 -48.92
C PRO A 292 22.74 -6.22 -48.21
N ALA A 293 22.32 -7.09 -47.28
CA ALA A 293 21.12 -6.85 -46.48
C ALA A 293 21.25 -5.62 -45.56
N LEU A 294 22.43 -5.41 -44.96
CA LEU A 294 22.69 -4.22 -44.14
C LEU A 294 22.81 -2.96 -44.99
N THR A 295 23.41 -3.05 -46.18
CA THR A 295 23.49 -1.94 -47.13
C THR A 295 22.09 -1.46 -47.50
N ASN A 296 21.19 -2.40 -47.86
CA ASN A 296 19.79 -2.09 -48.16
C ASN A 296 19.05 -1.50 -46.94
N PHE A 297 19.31 -2.03 -45.75
CA PHE A 297 18.72 -1.51 -44.53
C PHE A 297 19.12 -0.05 -44.24
N PHE A 298 20.41 0.29 -44.36
CA PHE A 298 20.90 1.67 -44.19
C PHE A 298 20.46 2.61 -45.31
N ALA A 299 20.20 2.09 -46.51
CA ALA A 299 19.78 2.91 -47.66
C ALA A 299 18.26 3.14 -47.73
N GLN A 300 17.44 2.14 -47.36
CA GLN A 300 15.99 2.15 -47.62
C GLN A 300 15.15 2.07 -46.34
N ASP A 301 15.51 1.20 -45.39
CA ASP A 301 14.66 0.91 -44.22
C ASP A 301 14.84 1.93 -43.08
N LEU A 302 16.02 2.56 -43.00
CA LEU A 302 16.35 3.55 -42.00
C LEU A 302 16.44 4.97 -42.59
N GLN A 303 15.49 5.82 -42.18
CA GLN A 303 15.41 7.21 -42.64
C GLN A 303 16.00 8.16 -41.60
N GLU A 304 16.51 9.32 -42.03
CA GLU A 304 17.09 10.35 -41.15
C GLU A 304 16.11 10.82 -40.07
N GLN A 305 14.85 11.07 -40.43
CA GLN A 305 13.80 11.43 -39.47
C GLN A 305 13.55 10.32 -38.43
N SER A 306 13.64 9.05 -38.84
CA SER A 306 13.45 7.92 -37.92
C SER A 306 14.63 7.78 -36.95
N MET A 307 15.85 8.06 -37.41
CA MET A 307 17.05 8.08 -36.55
C MET A 307 16.96 9.18 -35.48
N GLN A 308 16.58 10.40 -35.88
CA GLN A 308 16.43 11.50 -34.94
C GLN A 308 15.36 11.22 -33.89
N ARG A 309 14.26 10.54 -34.26
CA ARG A 309 13.23 10.09 -33.32
C ARG A 309 13.76 9.04 -32.35
N ILE A 310 14.52 8.05 -32.83
CA ILE A 310 15.15 7.02 -31.98
C ILE A 310 16.09 7.69 -30.97
N GLN A 311 17.00 8.55 -31.42
CA GLN A 311 17.96 9.24 -30.54
C GLN A 311 17.25 10.07 -29.46
N LYS A 312 16.25 10.87 -29.83
CA LYS A 312 15.51 11.71 -28.88
C LYS A 312 14.69 10.89 -27.89
N ALA A 313 13.98 9.87 -28.37
CA ALA A 313 13.17 9.01 -27.50
C ALA A 313 14.03 8.24 -26.51
N PHE A 314 15.16 7.69 -26.96
CA PHE A 314 16.08 6.95 -26.11
C PHE A 314 16.78 7.84 -25.08
N ALA A 315 17.29 9.02 -25.49
CA ALA A 315 17.90 9.98 -24.56
C ALA A 315 16.91 10.48 -23.51
N HIS A 316 15.66 10.75 -23.91
CA HIS A 316 14.60 11.13 -22.98
C HIS A 316 14.29 10.01 -21.97
N ALA A 317 14.16 8.77 -22.45
CA ALA A 317 13.93 7.61 -21.58
C ALA A 317 15.08 7.40 -20.57
N CYS A 318 16.34 7.48 -21.01
CA CYS A 318 17.49 7.38 -20.09
C CYS A 318 17.50 8.50 -19.05
N HIS A 319 17.24 9.74 -19.45
CA HIS A 319 17.17 10.87 -18.50
C HIS A 319 16.03 10.70 -17.50
N SER A 320 14.83 10.36 -17.98
CA SER A 320 13.66 10.12 -17.13
C SER A 320 13.91 8.96 -16.15
N MET A 321 14.43 7.83 -16.62
CA MET A 321 14.79 6.70 -15.77
C MET A 321 15.84 7.07 -14.73
N GLN A 322 16.87 7.86 -15.09
CA GLN A 322 17.88 8.32 -14.14
C GLN A 322 17.25 9.16 -13.02
N THR A 323 16.32 10.06 -13.37
CA THR A 323 15.58 10.85 -12.37
C THR A 323 14.69 9.99 -11.47
N LEU A 324 13.96 9.02 -12.05
CA LEU A 324 13.12 8.08 -11.28
C LEU A 324 13.95 7.23 -10.31
N ILE A 325 15.12 6.74 -10.75
CA ILE A 325 16.00 5.93 -9.91
C ILE A 325 16.55 6.77 -8.75
N GLN A 326 17.10 7.96 -9.03
CA GLN A 326 17.77 8.76 -8.01
C GLN A 326 16.81 9.46 -7.06
N GLU A 327 15.74 10.07 -7.58
CA GLU A 327 14.87 10.96 -6.81
C GLU A 327 13.72 10.21 -6.12
N HIS A 328 13.25 9.11 -6.71
CA HIS A 328 12.16 8.31 -6.14
C HIS A 328 12.66 7.00 -5.54
N LEU A 329 13.32 6.13 -6.31
CA LEU A 329 13.65 4.77 -5.84
C LEU A 329 14.73 4.76 -4.73
N CYS A 330 15.88 5.41 -4.94
CA CYS A 330 16.96 5.44 -3.95
C CYS A 330 16.53 6.16 -2.67
N VAL A 331 15.79 7.27 -2.79
CA VAL A 331 15.28 8.04 -1.64
C VAL A 331 14.27 7.20 -0.86
N ALA A 332 13.29 6.57 -1.55
CA ALA A 332 12.31 5.72 -0.90
C ALA A 332 12.96 4.52 -0.20
N ALA A 333 13.90 3.83 -0.85
CA ALA A 333 14.62 2.69 -0.28
C ALA A 333 15.46 3.09 0.95
N THR A 334 16.13 4.24 0.90
CA THR A 334 16.90 4.78 2.05
C THR A 334 15.97 5.12 3.22
N ASN A 335 14.79 5.70 2.94
CA ASN A 335 13.80 5.98 3.97
C ASN A 335 13.23 4.69 4.58
N VAL A 336 12.94 3.67 3.76
CA VAL A 336 12.54 2.35 4.25
C VAL A 336 13.61 1.77 5.17
N LEU A 337 14.89 1.83 4.76
CA LEU A 337 16.02 1.37 5.57
C LEU A 337 16.10 2.09 6.93
N PHE A 338 15.95 3.42 6.92
CA PHE A 338 15.93 4.22 8.14
C PHE A 338 14.76 3.82 9.06
N ARG A 339 13.55 3.66 8.52
CA ARG A 339 12.38 3.27 9.31
C ARG A 339 12.48 1.86 9.87
N LEU A 340 13.01 0.92 9.10
CA LEU A 340 13.26 -0.44 9.58
C LEU A 340 14.33 -0.46 10.68
N SER A 341 15.36 0.40 10.59
CA SER A 341 16.39 0.49 11.63
C SER A 341 15.84 1.09 12.93
N GLU A 342 14.93 2.06 12.85
CA GLU A 342 14.19 2.56 14.02
C GLU A 342 13.27 1.51 14.62
N LEU A 343 12.50 0.79 13.79
CA LEU A 343 11.66 -0.33 14.25
C LEU A 343 12.49 -1.41 14.93
N ARG A 344 13.68 -1.72 14.40
CA ARG A 344 14.63 -2.62 15.06
C ARG A 344 15.07 -2.08 16.42
N GLY A 345 15.36 -0.78 16.52
CA GLY A 345 15.70 -0.12 17.78
C GLY A 345 14.57 -0.21 18.81
N LEU A 346 13.33 0.04 18.39
CA LEU A 346 12.13 -0.06 19.23
C LEU A 346 11.85 -1.49 19.70
N SER A 347 12.23 -2.49 18.89
CA SER A 347 12.09 -3.91 19.25
C SER A 347 13.14 -4.40 20.24
N PHE A 348 14.28 -3.70 20.38
CA PHE A 348 15.41 -4.11 21.23
C PHE A 348 15.37 -3.52 22.64
N ASP A 349 14.42 -2.64 22.96
CA ASP A 349 14.41 -1.88 24.22
C ASP A 349 14.33 -2.82 25.45
N SER A 350 15.50 -3.06 26.05
CA SER A 350 15.79 -4.12 27.04
C SER A 350 15.25 -3.83 28.45
N THR A 351 14.55 -2.72 28.61
CA THR A 351 14.04 -2.24 29.89
C THR A 351 12.78 -2.99 30.35
N ASN A 352 11.99 -3.56 29.43
CA ASN A 352 10.78 -4.34 29.71
C ASN A 352 10.91 -5.78 29.16
N ALA A 353 11.77 -6.58 29.78
CA ALA A 353 12.02 -7.98 29.39
C ALA A 353 10.82 -8.94 29.54
N SER A 354 9.68 -8.48 30.09
CA SER A 354 8.51 -9.30 30.38
C SER A 354 7.45 -9.34 29.26
N SER A 355 7.46 -8.40 28.30
CA SER A 355 6.54 -8.44 27.14
C SER A 355 7.05 -7.55 25.98
N PRO A 356 7.91 -8.07 25.07
CA PRO A 356 8.31 -7.30 23.90
C PRO A 356 7.08 -7.03 23.01
N LEU A 357 6.81 -5.74 22.74
CA LEU A 357 5.69 -5.22 21.92
C LEU A 357 5.60 -5.89 20.54
N LEU A 358 6.76 -6.24 20.01
CA LEU A 358 6.97 -7.09 18.84
C LEU A 358 7.75 -8.32 19.34
N GLY A 359 7.18 -9.53 19.23
CA GLY A 359 7.78 -10.74 19.79
C GLY A 359 9.24 -10.96 19.35
N GLY A 360 10.02 -11.70 20.13
CA GLY A 360 11.47 -11.89 19.88
C GLY A 360 11.84 -12.49 18.51
N GLN A 361 10.93 -13.14 17.81
CA GLN A 361 11.15 -13.62 16.42
C GLN A 361 11.12 -12.47 15.39
N THR A 362 10.44 -11.37 15.72
CA THR A 362 10.26 -10.21 14.82
C THR A 362 11.55 -9.42 14.64
N THR A 363 12.46 -9.42 15.62
CA THR A 363 13.73 -8.66 15.57
C THR A 363 14.72 -9.22 14.54
N ALA A 364 14.81 -10.55 14.46
CA ALA A 364 15.59 -11.27 13.45
C ALA A 364 15.02 -11.00 12.05
N GLN A 365 13.70 -11.07 11.91
CA GLN A 365 13.01 -10.82 10.64
C GLN A 365 13.18 -9.38 10.15
N ILE A 366 13.12 -8.38 11.05
CA ILE A 366 13.43 -6.99 10.70
C ILE A 366 14.89 -6.86 10.25
N SER A 367 15.82 -7.60 10.87
CA SER A 367 17.23 -7.57 10.48
C SER A 367 17.46 -8.19 9.09
N ASP A 368 16.75 -9.27 8.77
CA ASP A 368 16.77 -9.88 7.43
C ASP A 368 16.17 -8.92 6.38
N LEU A 369 15.07 -8.22 6.73
CA LEU A 369 14.47 -7.17 5.90
C LEU A 369 15.45 -6.02 5.64
N ILE A 370 16.17 -5.57 6.66
CA ILE A 370 17.21 -4.54 6.54
C ILE A 370 18.29 -4.98 5.54
N ALA A 371 18.77 -6.23 5.64
CA ALA A 371 19.76 -6.77 4.72
C ALA A 371 19.24 -6.80 3.27
N MET A 372 18.01 -7.26 3.05
CA MET A 372 17.39 -7.27 1.72
C MET A 372 17.24 -5.86 1.14
N VAL A 373 16.86 -4.86 1.95
CA VAL A 373 16.74 -3.46 1.50
C VAL A 373 18.12 -2.87 1.18
N GLN A 374 19.16 -3.20 1.94
CA GLN A 374 20.54 -2.80 1.61
C GLN A 374 20.99 -3.37 0.26
N CYS A 375 20.74 -4.66 0.01
CA CYS A 375 21.01 -5.28 -1.29
C CYS A 375 20.19 -4.62 -2.41
N PHE A 376 18.95 -4.21 -2.13
CA PHE A 376 18.11 -3.49 -3.10
C PHE A 376 18.71 -2.13 -3.48
N ILE A 377 19.22 -1.37 -2.52
CA ILE A 377 19.92 -0.09 -2.80
C ILE A 377 21.16 -0.34 -3.67
N LEU A 378 21.96 -1.36 -3.36
CA LEU A 378 23.13 -1.72 -4.20
C LEU A 378 22.71 -2.07 -5.63
N LYS A 379 21.60 -2.80 -5.80
CA LYS A 379 21.05 -3.14 -7.12
C LYS A 379 20.52 -1.93 -7.88
N LEU A 380 19.95 -0.93 -7.19
CA LEU A 380 19.55 0.34 -7.82
C LEU A 380 20.76 1.14 -8.32
N GLU A 381 21.86 1.17 -7.56
CA GLU A 381 23.11 1.81 -8.02
C GLU A 381 23.73 1.06 -9.21
N GLN A 382 23.70 -0.28 -9.19
CA GLN A 382 24.10 -1.08 -10.36
C GLN A 382 23.24 -0.76 -11.59
N LEU A 383 21.92 -0.57 -11.42
CA LEU A 383 21.01 -0.19 -12.51
C LEU A 383 21.32 1.21 -13.04
N SER A 384 21.59 2.18 -12.17
CA SER A 384 22.00 3.55 -12.51
C SER A 384 23.31 3.56 -13.32
N MET A 385 24.29 2.77 -12.89
CA MET A 385 25.57 2.64 -13.61
C MET A 385 25.41 1.95 -14.97
N ALA A 386 24.62 0.86 -15.02
CA ALA A 386 24.28 0.18 -16.27
C ALA A 386 23.56 1.12 -17.24
N LEU A 387 22.62 1.94 -16.76
CA LEU A 387 21.89 2.91 -17.58
C LEU A 387 22.82 3.92 -18.24
N ARG A 388 23.76 4.50 -17.49
CA ARG A 388 24.77 5.42 -18.03
C ARG A 388 25.70 4.75 -19.05
N GLU A 389 26.11 3.50 -18.81
CA GLU A 389 26.92 2.74 -19.77
C GLU A 389 26.13 2.52 -21.07
N THR A 390 24.87 2.11 -20.97
CA THR A 390 24.01 1.92 -22.14
C THR A 390 23.71 3.20 -22.90
N GLU A 391 23.49 4.32 -22.21
CA GLU A 391 23.29 5.62 -22.85
C GLU A 391 24.48 6.00 -23.73
N MET A 392 25.69 5.82 -23.20
CA MET A 392 26.91 6.08 -23.94
C MET A 392 27.11 5.10 -25.11
N ASP A 393 26.85 3.81 -24.91
CA ASP A 393 27.03 2.81 -25.98
C ASP A 393 26.04 3.00 -27.14
N PHE A 394 24.76 3.24 -26.82
CA PHE A 394 23.73 3.49 -27.84
C PHE A 394 23.89 4.86 -28.51
N SER A 395 24.34 5.90 -27.81
CA SER A 395 24.63 7.19 -28.46
C SER A 395 25.72 7.06 -29.53
N LEU A 396 26.80 6.30 -29.24
CA LEU A 396 27.84 5.97 -30.21
C LEU A 396 27.31 5.12 -31.38
N LEU A 397 26.45 4.13 -31.09
CA LEU A 397 25.80 3.32 -32.12
C LEU A 397 24.94 4.18 -33.06
N PHE A 398 24.12 5.08 -32.51
CA PHE A 398 23.24 5.93 -33.31
C PHE A 398 24.00 6.98 -34.11
N GLN A 399 25.10 7.51 -33.56
CA GLN A 399 26.01 8.38 -34.30
C GLN A 399 26.63 7.61 -35.47
N TRP A 400 27.11 6.38 -35.24
CA TRP A 400 27.67 5.54 -36.30
C TRP A 400 26.63 5.16 -37.36
N PHE A 401 25.41 4.77 -36.98
CA PHE A 401 24.33 4.51 -37.93
C PHE A 401 24.02 5.74 -38.80
N SER A 402 24.06 6.95 -38.23
CA SER A 402 23.86 8.19 -38.98
C SER A 402 24.95 8.40 -40.05
N VAL A 403 26.21 8.08 -39.72
CA VAL A 403 27.33 8.12 -40.68
C VAL A 403 27.17 7.07 -41.78
N MET A 404 26.76 5.85 -41.43
CA MET A 404 26.55 4.77 -42.41
C MET A 404 25.39 5.10 -43.36
N MET A 405 24.28 5.64 -42.86
CA MET A 405 23.17 6.12 -43.68
C MET A 405 23.63 7.23 -44.64
N ALA A 406 24.40 8.21 -44.16
CA ALA A 406 24.92 9.28 -44.99
C ALA A 406 25.81 8.74 -46.12
N ALA A 407 26.66 7.74 -45.84
CA ALA A 407 27.53 7.10 -46.82
C ALA A 407 26.78 6.34 -47.92
N HIS A 408 25.61 5.77 -47.61
CA HIS A 408 24.75 5.09 -48.58
C HIS A 408 23.72 6.00 -49.26
N SER A 409 23.51 7.20 -48.74
CA SER A 409 22.66 8.23 -49.36
C SER A 409 23.43 9.02 -50.43
N SER A 410 22.76 9.44 -51.50
CA SER A 410 23.36 10.29 -52.56
C SER A 410 23.66 11.73 -52.11
N VAL A 411 23.40 12.07 -50.85
CA VAL A 411 23.56 13.42 -50.30
C VAL A 411 25.01 13.64 -49.88
N ARG A 412 25.63 14.73 -50.36
CA ARG A 412 27.02 15.11 -50.05
C ARG A 412 27.29 15.11 -48.55
N LEU A 413 28.33 14.38 -48.17
CA LEU A 413 28.96 14.42 -46.85
C LEU A 413 29.25 15.89 -46.44
N LYS A 414 28.58 16.39 -45.40
CA LYS A 414 29.25 17.35 -44.51
C LYS A 414 30.44 16.59 -43.92
N GLY A 415 31.63 17.18 -43.97
CA GLY A 415 32.91 16.49 -43.76
C GLY A 415 32.95 15.55 -42.55
N PRO A 416 33.88 14.57 -42.54
CA PRO A 416 33.86 13.48 -41.57
C PRO A 416 33.88 14.05 -40.15
N THR A 417 32.81 13.78 -39.39
CA THR A 417 32.88 13.89 -37.93
C THR A 417 33.93 12.87 -37.49
N LYS A 418 35.17 13.33 -37.28
CA LYS A 418 36.26 12.47 -36.79
C LYS A 418 35.80 11.86 -35.47
N THR A 419 35.40 10.59 -35.48
CA THR A 419 35.13 9.86 -34.25
C THR A 419 36.47 9.58 -33.58
N ASN A 420 36.52 9.77 -32.26
CA ASN A 420 37.73 9.52 -31.49
C ASN A 420 38.08 8.02 -31.57
N ALA A 421 39.37 7.68 -31.62
CA ALA A 421 39.82 6.28 -31.65
C ALA A 421 39.32 5.49 -30.42
N ALA A 422 39.19 6.16 -29.27
CA ALA A 422 38.61 5.58 -28.06
C ALA A 422 37.13 5.20 -28.24
N ASP A 423 36.35 6.07 -28.88
CA ASP A 423 34.91 5.87 -29.14
C ASP A 423 34.70 4.74 -30.13
N THR A 424 35.50 4.67 -31.19
CA THR A 424 35.47 3.56 -32.16
C THR A 424 35.81 2.23 -31.47
N LYS A 425 36.80 2.22 -30.56
CA LYS A 425 37.15 1.01 -29.78
C LYS A 425 36.02 0.61 -28.84
N ARG A 426 35.34 1.57 -28.21
CA ARG A 426 34.17 1.32 -27.35
C ARG A 426 33.02 0.73 -28.15
N LEU A 427 32.67 1.32 -29.30
CA LEU A 427 31.65 0.81 -30.21
C LEU A 427 31.96 -0.62 -30.69
N ALA A 428 33.23 -0.90 -31.03
CA ALA A 428 33.65 -2.24 -31.43
C ALA A 428 33.43 -3.28 -30.31
N ARG A 429 33.78 -2.95 -29.05
CA ARG A 429 33.50 -3.83 -27.91
C ARG A 429 32.01 -4.02 -27.68
N PHE A 430 31.21 -2.95 -27.80
CA PHE A 430 29.76 -3.02 -27.67
C PHE A 430 29.14 -3.94 -28.73
N LEU A 431 29.48 -3.75 -30.01
CA LEU A 431 29.00 -4.62 -31.08
C LEU A 431 29.46 -6.06 -30.89
N LEU A 432 30.70 -6.29 -30.46
CA LEU A 432 31.21 -7.63 -30.14
C LEU A 432 30.37 -8.31 -29.04
N ARG A 433 30.09 -7.61 -27.94
CA ARG A 433 29.17 -8.11 -26.89
C ARG A 433 27.78 -8.43 -27.45
N ALA A 434 27.25 -7.56 -28.31
CA ALA A 434 25.97 -7.77 -28.98
C ALA A 434 25.99 -9.00 -29.90
N THR A 435 27.12 -9.31 -30.56
CA THR A 435 27.25 -10.55 -31.35
C THR A 435 27.14 -11.80 -30.47
N VAL A 436 27.78 -11.78 -29.30
CA VAL A 436 27.74 -12.91 -28.37
C VAL A 436 26.32 -13.09 -27.84
N SER A 437 25.65 -11.99 -27.47
CA SER A 437 24.24 -11.99 -27.05
C SER A 437 23.30 -12.54 -28.12
N ALA A 438 23.48 -12.13 -29.37
CA ALA A 438 22.65 -12.62 -30.48
C ALA A 438 22.88 -14.11 -30.77
N LYS A 439 24.12 -14.60 -30.63
CA LYS A 439 24.45 -16.03 -30.79
C LYS A 439 23.83 -16.87 -29.68
N THR A 440 23.94 -16.44 -28.42
CA THR A 440 23.33 -17.15 -27.28
C THR A 440 21.80 -17.15 -27.34
N PHE A 441 21.16 -16.07 -27.79
CA PHE A 441 19.72 -16.04 -28.05
C PHE A 441 19.29 -17.10 -29.07
N ARG A 442 20.06 -17.21 -30.15
CA ARG A 442 19.79 -18.20 -31.20
C ARG A 442 19.99 -19.63 -30.70
N ASP A 443 21.03 -19.89 -29.92
CA ASP A 443 21.29 -21.22 -29.36
C ASP A 443 20.17 -21.66 -28.40
N HIS A 444 19.69 -20.74 -27.54
CA HIS A 444 18.53 -20.98 -26.69
C HIS A 444 17.28 -21.33 -27.51
N ARG A 445 17.05 -20.64 -28.63
CA ARG A 445 15.90 -20.92 -29.49
C ARG A 445 16.02 -22.28 -30.19
N ASN A 446 17.20 -22.61 -30.70
CA ASN A 446 17.46 -23.91 -31.32
C ASN A 446 17.19 -25.07 -30.36
N LEU A 447 17.44 -24.86 -29.05
CA LEU A 447 17.12 -25.81 -27.99
C LEU A 447 15.62 -25.90 -27.70
N SER A 448 14.88 -24.78 -27.74
CA SER A 448 13.45 -24.73 -27.39
C SER A 448 12.49 -25.11 -28.53
N GLU A 449 12.81 -24.74 -29.78
CA GLU A 449 11.90 -24.88 -30.93
C GLU A 449 12.49 -25.78 -32.04
N GLY A 450 13.70 -26.31 -31.85
CA GLY A 450 14.45 -27.06 -32.85
C GLY A 450 15.19 -26.16 -33.87
N PRO A 451 16.19 -26.69 -34.60
CA PRO A 451 16.92 -25.92 -35.60
C PRO A 451 16.03 -25.57 -36.79
N ARG A 452 15.61 -24.31 -36.92
CA ARG A 452 14.89 -23.83 -38.11
C ARG A 452 15.85 -23.48 -39.25
N ASN A 453 15.40 -23.73 -40.47
CA ASN A 453 16.11 -23.28 -41.66
C ASN A 453 16.10 -21.74 -41.70
N PRO A 454 17.22 -21.04 -41.97
CA PRO A 454 17.24 -19.57 -42.01
C PRO A 454 16.28 -18.95 -43.05
N ALA A 455 15.75 -19.77 -43.97
CA ALA A 455 14.73 -19.41 -44.94
C ALA A 455 13.31 -19.31 -44.36
N GLU A 456 13.00 -19.91 -43.21
CA GLU A 456 11.66 -19.92 -42.59
C GLU A 456 11.40 -18.74 -41.64
N GLY A 457 12.42 -17.91 -41.38
CA GLY A 457 12.29 -16.69 -40.59
C GLY A 457 13.48 -16.49 -39.63
N PHE A 458 14.09 -15.29 -39.68
CA PHE A 458 15.28 -14.94 -38.90
C PHE A 458 14.91 -13.99 -37.75
N GLU A 459 14.59 -14.46 -36.55
CA GLU A 459 14.33 -13.51 -35.44
C GLU A 459 15.62 -12.88 -34.90
N ILE A 460 15.53 -11.59 -34.59
CA ILE A 460 16.66 -10.76 -34.18
C ILE A 460 16.57 -10.46 -32.70
N GLU A 461 17.68 -10.68 -31.99
CA GLU A 461 17.88 -10.13 -30.64
C GLU A 461 17.97 -8.61 -30.75
N VAL A 462 16.95 -7.90 -30.26
CA VAL A 462 16.83 -6.43 -30.42
C VAL A 462 17.42 -5.65 -29.24
N THR A 463 17.81 -6.35 -28.18
CA THR A 463 18.34 -5.77 -26.95
C THR A 463 19.84 -5.49 -27.03
N PHE A 464 20.57 -6.00 -28.02
CA PHE A 464 22.02 -5.85 -28.14
C PHE A 464 22.79 -6.29 -26.89
N GLY A 465 22.22 -7.20 -26.10
CA GLY A 465 22.77 -7.66 -24.83
C GLY A 465 23.00 -6.57 -23.78
N ASN A 466 22.26 -5.47 -23.84
CA ASN A 466 22.45 -4.36 -22.92
C ASN A 466 22.06 -4.75 -21.47
N PRO A 467 22.82 -4.30 -20.45
CA PRO A 467 22.61 -4.70 -19.06
C PRO A 467 21.29 -4.21 -18.48
N VAL A 468 20.75 -3.07 -18.93
CA VAL A 468 19.47 -2.53 -18.45
C VAL A 468 18.30 -3.46 -18.82
N ALA A 469 18.27 -3.94 -20.06
CA ALA A 469 17.28 -4.91 -20.52
C ALA A 469 17.35 -6.23 -19.73
N GLU A 470 18.54 -6.66 -19.34
CA GLU A 470 18.75 -7.84 -18.51
C GLU A 470 18.17 -7.64 -17.10
N MET A 471 18.51 -6.53 -16.45
CA MET A 471 18.01 -6.17 -15.11
C MET A 471 16.50 -5.96 -15.06
N LEU A 472 15.88 -5.58 -16.19
CA LEU A 472 14.43 -5.36 -16.34
C LEU A 472 13.66 -6.58 -16.89
N ARG A 473 14.26 -7.78 -16.94
CA ARG A 473 13.62 -9.01 -17.46
C ARG A 473 13.19 -8.96 -18.92
N LYS A 474 13.84 -8.15 -19.75
CA LYS A 474 13.59 -8.11 -21.19
C LYS A 474 14.36 -9.20 -21.97
N CYS A 475 15.25 -9.94 -21.31
CA CYS A 475 16.02 -11.05 -21.89
C CYS A 475 15.74 -12.41 -21.18
N PRO A 476 14.52 -12.98 -21.27
CA PRO A 476 14.14 -14.19 -20.54
C PRO A 476 14.94 -15.44 -20.94
N TRP A 477 15.58 -15.41 -22.10
CA TRP A 477 16.41 -16.48 -22.67
C TRP A 477 17.84 -16.54 -22.09
N LYS A 478 18.26 -15.51 -21.33
CA LYS A 478 19.54 -15.50 -20.61
C LYS A 478 19.47 -16.14 -19.23
N VAL A 479 18.30 -16.61 -18.80
CA VAL A 479 18.12 -17.20 -17.46
C VAL A 479 19.06 -18.41 -17.32
N ALA A 480 19.99 -18.31 -16.36
CA ALA A 480 20.84 -19.43 -15.98
C ALA A 480 19.93 -20.60 -15.54
N PRO A 481 20.28 -21.86 -15.88
CA PRO A 481 19.55 -23.01 -15.37
C PRO A 481 19.54 -22.96 -13.85
N ALA A 482 18.39 -23.28 -13.26
CA ALA A 482 18.22 -23.43 -11.82
C ALA A 482 19.12 -24.57 -11.29
N SER A 483 20.39 -24.27 -11.03
CA SER A 483 21.33 -25.13 -10.34
C SER A 483 22.07 -24.34 -9.28
N ALA A 484 21.35 -24.01 -8.21
CA ALA A 484 21.92 -23.67 -6.90
C ALA A 484 21.01 -24.21 -5.79
N ALA A 485 20.46 -25.41 -5.99
CA ALA A 485 20.07 -26.27 -4.89
C ALA A 485 21.32 -27.10 -4.55
N LEU A 486 22.18 -26.54 -3.69
CA LEU A 486 23.20 -27.20 -2.85
C LEU A 486 24.23 -26.12 -2.47
N LEU A 487 24.06 -25.52 -1.29
CA LEU A 487 25.14 -25.25 -0.32
C LEU A 487 24.55 -24.45 0.84
N GLY A 488 24.54 -25.08 2.02
CA GLY A 488 24.08 -24.48 3.26
C GLY A 488 25.09 -23.48 3.82
N THR A 489 24.56 -22.57 4.63
CA THR A 489 25.21 -21.85 5.73
C THR A 489 26.48 -21.06 5.39
N PHE A 490 26.30 -19.73 5.36
CA PHE A 490 27.31 -18.65 5.34
C PHE A 490 28.00 -18.34 4.00
N GLY A 491 27.60 -17.23 3.37
CA GLY A 491 28.29 -16.59 2.24
C GLY A 491 27.38 -15.69 1.39
N LEU A 492 27.17 -14.44 1.81
CA LEU A 492 26.32 -13.43 1.14
C LEU A 492 27.00 -12.74 -0.07
N GLU A 493 27.97 -13.35 -0.75
CA GLU A 493 28.76 -12.64 -1.77
C GLU A 493 28.59 -13.14 -3.22
N GLU A 494 28.17 -14.39 -3.46
CA GLU A 494 28.12 -14.93 -4.85
C GLU A 494 26.73 -15.34 -5.35
N ALA A 495 25.76 -15.58 -4.46
CA ALA A 495 24.41 -16.02 -4.85
C ALA A 495 23.40 -14.87 -5.09
N GLU A 496 23.72 -13.64 -4.65
CA GLU A 496 22.83 -12.46 -4.78
C GLU A 496 23.16 -11.56 -5.99
N SER A 497 24.25 -11.85 -6.70
CA SER A 497 24.65 -11.13 -7.93
C SER A 497 23.61 -11.27 -9.05
N ASP A 498 22.86 -12.37 -9.09
CA ASP A 498 21.89 -12.68 -10.15
C ASP A 498 20.42 -12.35 -9.79
N ILE A 499 20.16 -11.85 -8.58
CA ILE A 499 18.79 -11.48 -8.20
C ILE A 499 18.43 -10.14 -8.85
N LEU A 500 17.38 -10.18 -9.66
CA LEU A 500 16.86 -9.03 -10.39
C LEU A 500 16.18 -8.03 -9.45
N VAL A 501 16.22 -6.74 -9.81
CA VAL A 501 15.67 -5.64 -9.01
C VAL A 501 14.21 -5.88 -8.63
N GLY A 502 13.39 -6.36 -9.57
CA GLY A 502 11.97 -6.65 -9.35
C GLY A 502 11.72 -7.86 -8.44
N ASP A 503 12.59 -8.88 -8.47
CA ASP A 503 12.45 -10.07 -7.62
C ASP A 503 12.84 -9.81 -6.19
N LEU A 504 13.91 -9.05 -6.00
CA LEU A 504 14.34 -8.61 -4.68
C LEU A 504 13.25 -7.76 -4.03
N PHE A 505 12.65 -6.82 -4.80
CA PHE A 505 11.51 -6.05 -4.31
C PHE A 505 10.30 -6.92 -3.96
N ALA A 506 9.92 -7.87 -4.82
CA ALA A 506 8.81 -8.79 -4.53
C ALA A 506 9.07 -9.65 -3.28
N ARG A 507 10.33 -10.03 -3.03
CA ARG A 507 10.74 -10.72 -1.81
C ARG A 507 10.63 -9.82 -0.58
N ILE A 508 11.06 -8.55 -0.68
CA ILE A 508 10.91 -7.55 0.39
C ILE A 508 9.42 -7.35 0.71
N GLU A 509 8.57 -7.16 -0.30
CA GLU A 509 7.13 -6.96 -0.10
C GLU A 509 6.47 -8.18 0.55
N LYS A 510 6.81 -9.39 0.08
CA LYS A 510 6.29 -10.64 0.66
C LYS A 510 6.71 -10.83 2.11
N THR A 511 7.98 -10.57 2.43
CA THR A 511 8.50 -10.71 3.80
C THR A 511 7.94 -9.66 4.74
N TRP A 512 7.76 -8.42 4.26
CA TRP A 512 7.06 -7.36 4.97
C TRP A 512 5.61 -7.75 5.32
N CYS A 513 4.87 -8.32 4.37
CA CYS A 513 3.48 -8.72 4.56
C CYS A 513 3.32 -9.93 5.50
N ALA A 514 4.26 -10.88 5.49
CA ALA A 514 4.11 -12.15 6.18
C ALA A 514 4.44 -12.11 7.68
N HIS A 515 5.27 -11.16 8.14
CA HIS A 515 6.04 -11.39 9.38
C HIS A 515 5.92 -10.32 10.47
N LEU A 516 5.63 -9.05 10.13
CA LEU A 516 5.70 -7.97 11.12
C LEU A 516 4.43 -7.73 11.95
N LEU A 517 3.28 -8.24 11.50
CA LEU A 517 1.99 -8.14 12.22
C LEU A 517 1.23 -9.47 12.29
N ALA A 518 1.86 -10.57 11.86
CA ALA A 518 1.36 -11.92 12.04
C ALA A 518 1.58 -12.43 13.47
N ASN A 519 1.33 -11.58 14.47
CA ASN A 519 0.94 -12.07 15.77
C ASN A 519 -0.49 -12.60 15.63
N ASP A 520 -0.65 -13.71 14.90
CA ASP A 520 -1.68 -14.70 15.17
C ASP A 520 -1.35 -15.31 16.54
N ASN A 521 -1.37 -14.48 17.59
CA ASN A 521 -1.72 -14.95 18.91
C ASN A 521 -3.21 -15.25 18.87
N SER A 522 -3.58 -16.27 18.08
CA SER A 522 -4.79 -17.04 18.23
C SER A 522 -4.71 -17.90 19.50
N GLN A 523 -3.98 -17.45 20.52
CA GLN A 523 -4.31 -17.86 21.86
C GLN A 523 -5.67 -17.23 22.13
N PRO A 524 -6.71 -18.04 22.45
CA PRO A 524 -7.98 -17.49 22.85
C PRO A 524 -7.67 -16.63 24.06
N ALA A 525 -7.76 -15.30 23.91
CA ALA A 525 -7.83 -14.45 25.07
C ALA A 525 -9.18 -14.78 25.69
N GLN A 526 -9.18 -15.79 26.57
CA GLN A 526 -10.37 -16.24 27.26
C GLN A 526 -10.90 -15.02 27.98
N LEU A 527 -12.10 -14.58 27.58
CA LEU A 527 -12.93 -13.73 28.41
C LEU A 527 -12.86 -14.29 29.84
N SER A 528 -12.69 -13.38 30.80
CA SER A 528 -12.93 -13.67 32.21
C SER A 528 -14.17 -14.55 32.30
N ALA A 529 -14.03 -15.71 32.95
CA ALA A 529 -14.93 -16.87 32.85
C ALA A 529 -16.37 -16.64 33.36
N ALA A 530 -16.79 -15.39 33.61
CA ALA A 530 -18.15 -15.01 33.95
C ALA A 530 -18.60 -13.83 33.05
N PRO A 531 -19.73 -13.95 32.33
CA PRO A 531 -20.34 -12.81 31.64
C PRO A 531 -20.74 -11.74 32.66
N ILE A 532 -20.45 -10.46 32.35
CA ILE A 532 -20.76 -9.35 33.26
C ILE A 532 -22.28 -9.16 33.39
N LEU A 533 -23.03 -9.38 32.31
CA LEU A 533 -24.50 -9.30 32.27
C LEU A 533 -25.09 -10.28 31.24
N PRO A 534 -26.17 -11.01 31.55
CA PRO A 534 -27.09 -11.57 30.57
C PRO A 534 -28.07 -10.48 30.10
N THR A 535 -28.22 -10.29 28.79
CA THR A 535 -29.14 -9.30 28.20
C THR A 535 -30.10 -9.95 27.20
N ASP A 536 -31.37 -9.52 27.19
CA ASP A 536 -32.40 -10.02 26.26
C ASP A 536 -32.67 -9.06 25.08
N LEU A 537 -32.17 -7.81 25.11
CA LEU A 537 -32.28 -6.83 24.03
C LEU A 537 -30.90 -6.21 23.75
N GLY A 538 -30.44 -6.38 22.50
CA GLY A 538 -29.05 -6.24 22.06
C GLY A 538 -28.55 -4.82 21.79
N GLU A 539 -28.97 -3.81 22.56
CA GLU A 539 -28.41 -2.45 22.46
C GLU A 539 -27.89 -2.00 23.82
N PHE A 540 -26.61 -1.60 23.85
CA PHE A 540 -26.00 -0.98 25.02
C PHE A 540 -25.44 0.40 24.64
N HIS A 541 -25.57 1.35 25.56
CA HIS A 541 -25.02 2.69 25.40
C HIS A 541 -23.93 2.92 26.43
N THR A 542 -22.85 3.57 26.02
CA THR A 542 -21.70 3.82 26.88
C THR A 542 -21.49 5.31 27.08
N GLY A 543 -21.05 5.68 28.28
CA GLY A 543 -20.62 7.02 28.59
C GLY A 543 -19.55 7.02 29.65
N MET A 544 -19.33 8.20 30.21
CA MET A 544 -18.23 8.53 31.10
C MET A 544 -18.83 9.34 32.25
N LEU A 545 -18.66 8.85 33.47
CA LEU A 545 -18.99 9.57 34.69
C LEU A 545 -17.69 9.81 35.43
N ASP A 546 -17.30 11.06 35.64
CA ASP A 546 -16.07 11.45 36.35
C ASP A 546 -14.85 10.64 35.89
N SER A 547 -14.64 10.57 34.57
CA SER A 547 -13.53 9.83 33.94
C SER A 547 -13.49 8.31 34.22
N THR A 548 -14.64 7.71 34.58
CA THR A 548 -14.85 6.25 34.64
C THR A 548 -15.88 5.81 33.58
N PRO A 549 -15.62 4.72 32.86
CA PRO A 549 -16.55 4.26 31.83
C PRO A 549 -17.80 3.65 32.48
N LEU A 550 -18.94 4.06 31.93
CA LEU A 550 -20.26 3.65 32.35
C LEU A 550 -20.93 2.96 31.15
N LEU A 551 -21.39 1.74 31.36
CA LEU A 551 -22.07 0.90 30.39
C LEU A 551 -23.54 0.81 30.81
N ALA A 552 -24.45 1.27 29.98
CA ALA A 552 -25.88 1.14 30.19
C ALA A 552 -26.44 0.08 29.24
N THR A 553 -27.15 -0.91 29.78
CA THR A 553 -27.85 -1.93 28.99
C THR A 553 -29.30 -1.97 29.44
N ALA A 554 -30.23 -2.34 28.54
CA ALA A 554 -31.62 -2.53 28.91
C ALA A 554 -32.06 -3.98 28.75
N VAL A 555 -32.78 -4.49 29.74
CA VAL A 555 -33.40 -5.83 29.74
C VAL A 555 -34.87 -5.66 30.13
N GLY A 556 -35.77 -5.68 29.14
CA GLY A 556 -37.21 -5.46 29.36
C GLY A 556 -37.51 -4.05 29.88
N SER A 557 -38.12 -3.94 31.06
CA SER A 557 -38.39 -2.65 31.74
C SER A 557 -37.24 -2.21 32.66
N ARG A 558 -36.06 -2.82 32.57
CA ARG A 558 -34.92 -2.55 33.46
C ARG A 558 -33.75 -1.97 32.69
N ILE A 559 -33.14 -0.91 33.21
CA ILE A 559 -31.86 -0.39 32.73
C ILE A 559 -30.80 -0.76 33.76
N THR A 560 -29.78 -1.52 33.36
CA THR A 560 -28.61 -1.80 34.21
C THR A 560 -27.44 -0.94 33.80
N LEU A 561 -26.93 -0.16 34.75
CA LEU A 561 -25.74 0.67 34.59
C LEU A 561 -24.56 -0.04 35.25
N CYS A 562 -23.53 -0.34 34.49
CA CYS A 562 -22.29 -0.90 34.98
C CYS A 562 -21.20 0.16 34.96
N ARG A 563 -20.54 0.38 36.09
CA ARG A 563 -19.37 1.27 36.22
C ARG A 563 -18.13 0.42 36.42
N LEU A 564 -17.05 0.72 35.69
CA LEU A 564 -15.76 0.09 35.96
C LEU A 564 -15.09 0.73 37.19
N VAL A 565 -14.77 -0.07 38.20
CA VAL A 565 -14.06 0.41 39.40
C VAL A 565 -12.60 0.68 39.05
N ARG A 566 -12.12 1.90 39.30
CA ARG A 566 -10.71 2.26 39.09
C ARG A 566 -9.79 1.36 39.91
N GLY A 567 -8.93 0.60 39.24
CA GLY A 567 -7.92 -0.26 39.88
C GLY A 567 -8.37 -1.70 40.18
N SER A 568 -9.56 -2.13 39.74
CA SER A 568 -9.95 -3.55 39.76
C SER A 568 -10.72 -3.95 38.50
N ALA A 569 -10.64 -5.23 38.11
CA ALA A 569 -11.37 -5.81 36.98
C ALA A 569 -12.90 -5.95 37.22
N ALA A 570 -13.39 -5.43 38.34
CA ALA A 570 -14.76 -5.59 38.77
C ALA A 570 -15.64 -4.45 38.24
N TRP A 571 -16.78 -4.82 37.68
CA TRP A 571 -17.84 -3.89 37.31
C TRP A 571 -18.82 -3.75 38.48
N GLU A 572 -19.04 -2.52 38.94
CA GLU A 572 -20.13 -2.18 39.85
C GLU A 572 -21.42 -2.07 39.05
N VAL A 573 -22.46 -2.80 39.44
CA VAL A 573 -23.74 -2.83 38.72
C VAL A 573 -24.82 -2.12 39.53
N ALA A 574 -25.35 -1.03 39.00
CA ALA A 574 -26.55 -0.37 39.47
C ALA A 574 -27.75 -0.76 38.57
N ARG A 575 -28.93 -0.94 39.17
CA ARG A 575 -30.15 -1.32 38.46
C ARG A 575 -31.20 -0.23 38.62
N LEU A 576 -31.77 0.20 37.51
CA LEU A 576 -32.87 1.15 37.43
C LEU A 576 -34.09 0.41 36.87
N ASP A 577 -35.09 0.18 37.72
CA ASP A 577 -36.37 -0.38 37.30
C ASP A 577 -37.26 0.75 36.77
N VAL A 578 -37.67 0.68 35.50
CA VAL A 578 -38.68 1.55 34.92
C VAL A 578 -40.06 0.98 35.25
N ALA A 579 -41.02 1.85 35.58
CA ALA A 579 -42.33 1.48 36.12
C ALA A 579 -43.07 0.44 35.23
N HIS A 580 -43.83 -0.45 35.87
CA HIS A 580 -44.39 -1.66 35.26
C HIS A 580 -45.40 -1.43 34.11
N ASP A 581 -45.96 -0.22 33.99
CA ASP A 581 -46.98 0.13 32.99
C ASP A 581 -46.39 0.73 31.69
N GLU A 582 -45.11 1.10 31.66
CA GLU A 582 -44.48 1.72 30.49
C GLU A 582 -43.43 0.79 29.86
N ARG A 583 -43.63 0.43 28.59
CA ARG A 583 -42.59 -0.28 27.82
C ARG A 583 -41.50 0.72 27.41
N LEU A 584 -40.27 0.42 27.80
CA LEU A 584 -39.06 1.06 27.30
C LEU A 584 -38.95 0.82 25.79
N ILE A 585 -38.98 1.90 25.01
CA ILE A 585 -38.81 1.85 23.55
C ILE A 585 -37.33 1.94 23.21
N ASN A 586 -36.64 2.92 23.80
CA ASN A 586 -35.23 3.16 23.54
C ASN A 586 -34.61 3.95 24.71
N PHE A 587 -33.30 3.93 24.86
CA PHE A 587 -32.57 4.79 25.78
C PHE A 587 -31.30 5.26 25.08
N CYS A 588 -30.84 6.47 25.36
CA CYS A 588 -29.58 6.97 24.83
C CYS A 588 -28.81 7.63 25.96
N LEU A 589 -27.55 7.25 26.10
CA LEU A 589 -26.66 7.85 27.07
C LEU A 589 -25.76 8.85 26.35
N TYR A 590 -25.89 10.12 26.72
CA TYR A 590 -25.17 11.23 26.12
C TYR A 590 -24.12 11.75 27.09
N THR A 591 -22.87 11.79 26.65
CA THR A 591 -21.75 12.34 27.42
C THR A 591 -21.35 13.69 26.88
N LYS A 592 -21.32 14.71 27.75
CA LYS A 592 -20.71 16.00 27.46
C LYS A 592 -19.98 16.49 28.70
N GLU A 593 -18.71 16.88 28.53
CA GLU A 593 -17.90 17.48 29.61
C GLU A 593 -17.86 16.64 30.89
N GLU A 594 -17.56 15.33 30.76
CA GLU A 594 -17.47 14.36 31.87
C GLU A 594 -18.78 14.08 32.63
N GLN A 595 -19.90 14.68 32.20
CA GLN A 595 -21.23 14.36 32.68
C GLN A 595 -22.00 13.52 31.66
N SER A 596 -22.51 12.38 32.12
CA SER A 596 -23.40 11.51 31.36
C SER A 596 -24.86 11.81 31.69
N GLN A 597 -25.66 12.12 30.68
CA GLN A 597 -27.11 12.21 30.78
C GLN A 597 -27.74 10.97 30.13
N LEU A 598 -28.56 10.25 30.89
CA LEU A 598 -29.37 9.16 30.38
C LEU A 598 -30.73 9.72 29.93
N SER A 599 -31.00 9.60 28.64
CA SER A 599 -32.32 9.87 28.05
C SER A 599 -33.05 8.55 27.82
N ILE A 600 -34.33 8.49 28.17
CA ILE A 600 -35.15 7.28 28.08
C ILE A 600 -36.41 7.63 27.31
N LEU A 601 -36.79 6.79 26.36
CA LEU A 601 -37.98 6.92 25.54
C LEU A 601 -38.98 5.81 25.90
N LEU A 602 -40.18 6.21 26.34
CA LEU A 602 -41.22 5.35 26.90
C LEU A 602 -42.49 5.41 26.04
N THR A 603 -43.30 4.35 26.08
CA THR A 603 -44.44 4.12 25.16
C THR A 603 -45.64 5.06 25.33
N ASN A 604 -45.63 5.99 26.28
CA ASN A 604 -46.53 7.14 26.30
C ASN A 604 -45.99 8.14 27.32
N THR A 605 -45.88 9.41 26.93
CA THR A 605 -45.43 10.59 27.71
C THR A 605 -43.94 10.98 27.60
N VAL A 606 -43.74 12.30 27.67
CA VAL A 606 -42.54 13.08 27.35
C VAL A 606 -41.48 12.98 28.45
N LEU A 607 -40.24 12.70 28.04
CA LEU A 607 -38.93 13.01 28.66
C LEU A 607 -38.93 13.35 30.16
N GLY A 608 -38.54 12.39 30.99
CA GLY A 608 -37.91 12.66 32.29
C GLY A 608 -36.39 12.59 32.17
N THR A 609 -35.70 13.72 32.24
CA THR A 609 -34.24 13.76 32.41
C THR A 609 -33.91 13.44 33.87
N TRP A 610 -33.24 12.32 34.13
CA TRP A 610 -32.71 12.01 35.46
C TRP A 610 -31.24 12.43 35.52
N THR A 611 -30.96 13.49 36.26
CA THR A 611 -29.60 13.88 36.66
C THR A 611 -29.34 13.33 38.06
N ARG A 612 -28.41 12.40 38.21
CA ARG A 612 -27.72 12.20 39.48
C ARG A 612 -26.32 11.64 39.28
#